data_AF-A0A915ZB77-F1
#
_entry.id   AF-A0A915ZB77-F1
#
_cell.length_a   1.000
_cell.length_b   1.000
_cell.length_c   1.000
_cell.angle_alpha   90.00
_cell.angle_beta   90.00
_cell.angle_gamma   90.00
#
_symmetry.space_group_name_H-M   'P 1'
#
loop_
_entity.id
_entity.type
_entity.pdbx_description
1 polymer ?
#
loop_
_entity_poly.entity_id
_entity_poly.type
_entity_poly.pdbx_seq_one_letter_code
_entity_poly.pdbx_strand_id
1 'polypeptide(L)'
;MKERRYDLYGDVKCRMCLEENEDDDHIIYCQQLRDKWLMVVNNTMHKCDQMLKDLLSQEKYLQLNQEDTQLLLLWNRNFFSHTIDPNQELPIPFVHLMLKIFFPKEKYREIKLIFKSEKATLTITTLFLEIFINEFYKIIWQSHCNLITEWERTKGIKKQDLRKKIPAHQHITYERTLTQQIEGDTYDLKGRKILKHSEQWSIALGKTRQYIDQLIREGNRRVVKAHTKAI
;
A
#
# COMPACT_ATOMS: atom_id res chain seq x y z
N MET A 1 -30.85 1.71 -14.26
CA MET A 1 -29.37 1.83 -14.27
C MET A 1 -28.98 2.19 -12.84
N LYS A 2 -28.22 1.36 -12.10
CA LYS A 2 -27.91 1.64 -10.68
C LYS A 2 -26.95 2.83 -10.61
N GLU A 3 -27.40 3.91 -9.98
CA GLU A 3 -26.66 5.15 -9.81
C GLU A 3 -25.37 4.89 -9.03
N ARG A 4 -24.25 5.39 -9.59
CA ARG A 4 -22.97 5.43 -8.90
C ARG A 4 -23.04 6.60 -7.91
N ARG A 5 -22.57 6.38 -6.68
CA ARG A 5 -22.39 7.46 -5.69
C ARG A 5 -21.56 8.57 -6.34
N TYR A 6 -21.88 9.83 -6.06
CA TYR A 6 -21.09 10.98 -6.51
C TYR A 6 -19.61 10.73 -6.18
N ASP A 7 -18.80 10.61 -7.21
CA ASP A 7 -17.36 10.43 -7.05
C ASP A 7 -16.74 11.80 -6.78
N LEU A 8 -16.54 12.09 -5.49
CA LEU A 8 -15.93 13.34 -5.03
C LEU A 8 -14.48 13.51 -5.52
N TYR A 9 -13.84 12.45 -6.01
CA TYR A 9 -12.41 12.40 -6.30
C TYR A 9 -12.08 11.96 -7.74
N GLY A 10 -13.08 11.71 -8.59
CA GLY A 10 -12.89 10.90 -9.80
C GLY A 10 -11.88 11.37 -10.84
N ASP A 11 -11.62 12.68 -10.94
CA ASP A 11 -10.60 13.27 -11.83
C ASP A 11 -9.45 13.94 -11.04
N VAL A 12 -9.34 13.67 -9.75
CA VAL A 12 -8.32 14.29 -8.90
C VAL A 12 -6.96 13.76 -9.33
N LYS A 13 -6.08 14.67 -9.73
CA LYS A 13 -4.67 14.33 -9.96
C LYS A 13 -3.93 14.15 -8.65
N CYS A 14 -2.86 13.39 -8.64
CA CYS A 14 -1.98 13.28 -7.48
C CYS A 14 -1.63 14.68 -6.96
N ARG A 15 -1.83 14.96 -5.68
CA ARG A 15 -1.50 16.28 -5.10
C ARG A 15 0.00 16.56 -5.02
N MET A 16 0.84 15.55 -5.25
CA MET A 16 2.29 15.70 -5.30
C MET A 16 2.79 16.01 -6.71
N CYS A 17 2.47 15.18 -7.71
CA CYS A 17 2.99 15.37 -9.08
C CYS A 17 2.04 16.11 -10.03
N LEU A 18 0.73 16.16 -9.73
CA LEU A 18 -0.32 16.78 -10.56
C LEU A 18 -0.52 16.16 -11.96
N GLU A 19 0.20 15.10 -12.32
CA GLU A 19 0.16 14.46 -13.64
C GLU A 19 -0.76 13.23 -13.65
N GLU A 20 -0.45 12.26 -12.79
CA GLU A 20 -1.20 11.01 -12.65
C GLU A 20 -2.44 11.18 -11.78
N ASN A 21 -3.34 10.21 -11.82
CA ASN A 21 -4.52 10.23 -10.97
C ASN A 21 -4.16 9.98 -9.50
N GLU A 22 -4.93 10.56 -8.61
CA GLU A 22 -4.85 10.31 -7.18
C GLU A 22 -5.49 8.95 -6.88
N ASP A 23 -4.66 7.93 -6.66
CA ASP A 23 -5.10 6.60 -6.25
C ASP A 23 -4.12 5.96 -5.26
N ASP A 24 -4.56 4.87 -4.63
CA ASP A 24 -3.82 4.15 -3.58
C ASP A 24 -2.48 3.58 -4.09
N ASP A 25 -2.37 3.30 -5.39
CA ASP A 25 -1.17 2.69 -5.97
C ASP A 25 -0.15 3.80 -6.29
N HIS A 26 -0.61 4.95 -6.77
CA HIS A 26 0.23 6.07 -7.20
C HIS A 26 1.11 6.62 -6.10
N ILE A 27 0.67 6.59 -4.83
CA ILE A 27 1.50 7.03 -3.70
C ILE A 27 2.82 6.24 -3.58
N ILE A 28 2.88 5.02 -4.11
CA ILE A 28 4.06 4.15 -4.04
C ILE A 28 5.07 4.48 -5.15
N TYR A 29 4.59 4.78 -6.36
CA TYR A 29 5.46 5.04 -7.53
C TYR A 29 5.52 6.52 -7.94
N CYS A 30 4.85 7.42 -7.22
CA CYS A 30 4.95 8.86 -7.46
C CYS A 30 6.42 9.31 -7.33
N GLN A 31 6.98 9.84 -8.42
CA GLN A 31 8.38 10.28 -8.46
C GLN A 31 8.70 11.36 -7.41
N GLN A 32 7.74 12.23 -7.12
CA GLN A 32 7.86 13.28 -6.10
C GLN A 32 7.96 12.72 -4.66
N LEU A 33 7.64 11.44 -4.47
CA LEU A 33 7.77 10.73 -3.19
C LEU A 33 9.03 9.87 -3.10
N ARG A 34 9.87 9.82 -4.15
CA ARG A 34 11.05 8.92 -4.20
C ARG A 34 11.99 9.11 -3.01
N ASP A 35 12.39 10.34 -2.73
CA ASP A 35 13.32 10.64 -1.63
C ASP A 35 12.69 10.35 -0.26
N LYS A 36 11.38 10.60 -0.12
CA LYS A 36 10.63 10.27 1.09
C LYS A 36 10.55 8.76 1.31
N TRP A 37 10.35 7.98 0.25
CA TRP A 37 10.38 6.53 0.34
C TRP A 37 11.76 6.01 0.71
N LEU A 38 12.83 6.59 0.16
CA LEU A 38 14.20 6.25 0.55
C LEU A 38 14.43 6.53 2.05
N MET A 39 13.91 7.66 2.56
CA MET A 39 13.93 7.94 4.00
C MET A 39 13.15 6.90 4.82
N VAL A 40 11.94 6.51 4.38
CA VAL A 40 11.15 5.46 5.06
C VAL A 40 11.93 4.17 5.16
N VAL A 41 12.53 3.73 4.06
CA VAL A 41 13.33 2.49 3.99
C VAL A 41 14.55 2.57 4.91
N ASN A 42 15.33 3.65 4.82
CA ASN A 42 16.53 3.83 5.64
C ASN A 42 16.20 3.90 7.14
N ASN A 43 15.17 4.65 7.52
CA ASN A 43 14.72 4.74 8.91
C ASN A 43 14.20 3.39 9.42
N THR A 44 13.47 2.65 8.60
CA THR A 44 12.98 1.31 8.94
C THR A 44 14.16 0.39 9.22
N MET A 45 15.14 0.31 8.31
CA MET A 45 16.33 -0.52 8.51
C MET A 45 17.09 -0.16 9.79
N HIS A 46 17.33 1.13 10.03
CA HIS A 46 18.05 1.60 11.22
C HIS A 46 17.28 1.26 12.50
N LYS A 47 15.97 1.50 12.55
CA LYS A 47 15.14 1.20 13.72
C LYS A 47 15.02 -0.30 13.97
N CYS A 48 14.89 -1.09 12.92
CA CYS A 48 14.91 -2.55 13.02
C CYS A 48 16.26 -3.03 13.56
N ASP A 49 17.38 -2.45 13.12
CA ASP A 49 18.72 -2.82 13.62
C ASP A 49 18.84 -2.57 15.14
N GLN A 50 18.36 -1.42 15.62
CA GLN A 50 18.33 -1.12 17.06
C GLN A 50 17.40 -2.07 17.82
N MET A 51 16.18 -2.29 17.32
CA MET A 51 15.23 -3.21 17.93
C MET A 51 15.79 -4.64 18.02
N LEU A 52 16.49 -5.12 16.98
CA LEU A 52 17.12 -6.45 16.99
C LEU A 52 18.23 -6.51 18.05
N LYS A 53 19.08 -5.49 18.15
CA LYS A 53 20.13 -5.40 19.18
C LYS A 53 19.57 -5.40 20.59
N ASP A 54 18.49 -4.65 20.82
CA ASP A 54 17.81 -4.58 22.12
C ASP A 54 17.23 -5.94 22.51
N LEU A 55 16.57 -6.63 21.58
CA LEU A 55 15.99 -7.96 21.82
C LEU A 55 17.06 -9.02 22.08
N LEU A 56 18.20 -8.96 21.39
CA LEU A 56 19.33 -9.88 21.59
C LEU A 56 20.04 -9.63 22.93
N SER A 57 20.05 -8.38 23.40
CA SER A 57 20.63 -8.02 24.71
C SER A 57 19.77 -8.49 25.89
N GLN A 58 18.47 -8.75 25.65
CA GLN A 58 17.54 -9.29 26.64
C GLN A 58 17.55 -10.82 26.56
N GLU A 59 18.52 -11.47 27.21
CA GLU A 59 18.77 -12.94 27.22
C GLU A 59 17.52 -13.84 27.40
N LYS A 60 16.42 -13.30 27.92
CA LYS A 60 15.14 -14.00 28.14
C LYS A 60 14.32 -14.27 26.87
N TYR A 61 14.52 -13.55 25.78
CA TYR A 61 13.59 -13.60 24.63
C TYR A 61 14.10 -14.43 23.45
N LEU A 62 15.38 -14.35 23.11
CA LEU A 62 15.95 -14.96 21.91
C LEU A 62 17.41 -15.39 22.15
N GLN A 63 17.64 -16.69 22.33
CA GLN A 63 19.00 -17.24 22.34
C GLN A 63 19.41 -17.58 20.92
N LEU A 64 20.09 -16.64 20.25
CA LEU A 64 20.78 -16.90 18.99
C LEU A 64 22.28 -17.09 19.25
N ASN A 65 22.91 -17.98 18.48
CA ASN A 65 24.36 -18.05 18.46
C ASN A 65 24.92 -16.81 17.71
N GLN A 66 26.24 -16.63 17.78
CA GLN A 66 26.92 -15.49 17.18
C GLN A 66 26.76 -15.44 15.64
N GLU A 67 26.73 -16.59 14.97
CA GLU A 67 26.57 -16.70 13.51
C GLU A 67 25.16 -16.29 13.06
N ASP A 68 24.13 -16.86 13.69
CA ASP A 68 22.72 -16.55 13.44
C ASP A 68 22.42 -15.06 13.74
N THR A 69 23.10 -14.48 14.73
CA THR A 69 23.02 -13.03 15.02
C THR A 69 23.60 -12.19 13.89
N GLN A 70 24.77 -12.56 13.36
CA GLN A 70 25.37 -11.84 12.23
C GLN A 70 24.52 -11.98 10.96
N LEU A 71 23.98 -13.18 10.70
CA LEU A 71 23.07 -13.42 9.58
C LEU A 71 21.81 -12.56 9.66
N LEU A 72 21.25 -12.39 10.87
CA LEU A 72 20.07 -11.55 11.10
C LEU A 72 20.33 -10.07 10.81
N LEU A 73 21.45 -9.53 11.28
CA LEU A 73 21.82 -8.14 11.05
C LEU A 73 22.13 -7.89 9.57
N LEU A 74 22.81 -8.83 8.92
CA LEU A 74 23.07 -8.78 7.47
C LEU A 74 21.76 -8.85 6.68
N TRP A 75 20.85 -9.73 7.08
CA TRP A 75 19.52 -9.87 6.49
C TRP A 75 18.73 -8.56 6.57
N ASN A 76 18.72 -7.88 7.72
CA ASN A 76 18.03 -6.60 7.89
C ASN A 76 18.58 -5.50 6.95
N ARG A 77 19.91 -5.41 6.82
CA ARG A 77 20.56 -4.46 5.91
C ARG A 77 20.25 -4.75 4.43
N ASN A 78 20.06 -6.02 4.10
CA ASN A 78 19.77 -6.46 2.75
C ASN A 78 18.27 -6.66 2.48
N PHE A 79 17.40 -6.34 3.45
CA PHE A 79 15.95 -6.52 3.27
C PHE A 79 15.45 -5.76 2.03
N PHE A 80 15.97 -4.54 1.86
CA PHE A 80 15.66 -3.63 0.76
C PHE A 80 16.77 -3.57 -0.31
N SER A 81 17.85 -4.36 -0.25
CA SER A 81 18.97 -4.20 -1.19
C SER A 81 18.63 -4.58 -2.64
N HIS A 82 17.65 -5.46 -2.87
CA HIS A 82 17.11 -5.76 -4.20
C HIS A 82 16.02 -4.77 -4.65
N THR A 83 15.75 -3.74 -3.85
CA THR A 83 14.68 -2.77 -4.07
C THR A 83 15.18 -1.38 -4.48
N ILE A 84 16.50 -1.17 -4.44
CA ILE A 84 17.16 0.09 -4.73
C ILE A 84 18.22 -0.18 -5.82
N ASP A 85 17.77 -0.43 -7.05
CA ASP A 85 18.63 -0.21 -8.22
C ASP A 85 18.73 1.32 -8.41
N PRO A 86 19.92 1.90 -8.66
CA PRO A 86 20.06 3.33 -8.98
C PRO A 86 19.05 3.83 -10.04
N ASN A 87 18.57 2.96 -10.94
CA ASN A 87 17.67 3.31 -12.04
C ASN A 87 16.17 3.03 -11.84
N GLN A 88 15.69 2.29 -10.81
CA GLN A 88 14.26 1.91 -10.77
C GLN A 88 13.60 1.89 -9.38
N GLU A 89 12.27 2.04 -9.43
CA GLU A 89 11.26 2.18 -8.39
C GLU A 89 11.37 1.15 -7.26
N LEU A 90 10.91 1.50 -6.03
CA LEU A 90 10.66 0.47 -5.02
C LEU A 90 9.83 -0.62 -5.67
N PRO A 91 10.06 -1.93 -5.42
CA PRO A 91 9.24 -2.97 -5.96
C PRO A 91 7.86 -2.78 -5.36
N ILE A 92 7.03 -2.14 -6.17
CA ILE A 92 5.66 -1.76 -5.91
C ILE A 92 4.89 -2.93 -5.26
N PRO A 93 5.10 -4.21 -5.64
CA PRO A 93 4.52 -5.35 -4.95
C PRO A 93 4.85 -5.46 -3.44
N PHE A 94 6.13 -5.34 -3.06
CA PHE A 94 6.57 -5.52 -1.67
C PHE A 94 6.02 -4.42 -0.77
N VAL A 95 6.06 -3.18 -1.24
CA VAL A 95 5.53 -2.02 -0.51
C VAL A 95 4.01 -2.17 -0.34
N HIS A 96 3.29 -2.54 -1.40
CA HIS A 96 1.84 -2.80 -1.31
C HIS A 96 1.49 -3.85 -0.26
N LEU A 97 2.24 -4.95 -0.21
CA LEU A 97 2.02 -6.00 0.78
C LEU A 97 2.23 -5.48 2.20
N MET A 98 3.36 -4.80 2.43
CA MET A 98 3.70 -4.29 3.75
C MET A 98 2.72 -3.22 4.23
N LEU A 99 2.27 -2.32 3.36
CA LEU A 99 1.22 -1.34 3.66
C LEU A 99 -0.10 -2.00 4.06
N LYS A 100 -0.39 -3.18 3.52
CA LYS A 100 -1.55 -4.02 3.87
C LYS A 100 -1.28 -4.99 5.03
N ILE A 101 -0.15 -4.84 5.74
CA ILE A 101 0.25 -5.66 6.91
C ILE A 101 0.47 -7.13 6.51
N PHE A 102 0.91 -7.36 5.27
CA PHE A 102 1.41 -8.65 4.81
C PHE A 102 2.93 -8.64 4.80
N PHE A 103 3.53 -9.67 5.39
CA PHE A 103 4.97 -9.87 5.29
C PHE A 103 5.28 -10.81 4.11
N PRO A 104 6.25 -10.47 3.24
CA PRO A 104 6.63 -11.31 2.11
C PRO A 104 7.06 -12.70 2.57
N LYS A 105 6.52 -13.77 1.97
CA LYS A 105 6.77 -15.15 2.43
C LYS A 105 8.22 -15.59 2.26
N GLU A 106 8.89 -15.14 1.20
CA GLU A 106 10.32 -15.45 0.98
C GLU A 106 11.17 -14.88 2.13
N LYS A 107 10.95 -13.60 2.45
CA LYS A 107 11.57 -12.94 3.60
C LYS A 107 11.19 -13.59 4.92
N TYR A 108 9.95 -14.02 5.07
CA TYR A 108 9.52 -14.77 6.26
C TYR A 108 10.31 -16.08 6.42
N ARG A 109 10.53 -16.82 5.32
CA ARG A 109 11.29 -18.07 5.32
C ARG A 109 12.76 -17.85 5.69
N GLU A 110 13.38 -16.80 5.15
CA GLU A 110 14.75 -16.40 5.49
C GLU A 110 14.90 -16.21 7.02
N ILE A 111 14.02 -15.41 7.64
CA ILE A 111 14.03 -15.19 9.10
C ILE A 111 13.75 -16.49 9.87
N LYS A 112 12.82 -17.32 9.38
CA LYS A 112 12.48 -18.60 10.03
C LYS A 112 13.68 -19.54 10.11
N LEU A 113 14.55 -19.53 9.10
CA LEU A 113 15.78 -20.34 9.09
C LEU A 113 16.78 -19.87 10.16
N ILE A 114 16.85 -18.57 10.40
CA ILE A 114 17.73 -17.98 11.43
C ILE A 114 17.21 -18.30 12.84
N PHE A 115 15.94 -18.00 13.12
CA PHE A 115 15.40 -18.15 14.47
C PHE A 115 15.00 -19.58 14.85
N LYS A 116 14.76 -20.45 13.86
CA LYS A 116 14.30 -21.84 14.04
C LYS A 116 13.04 -21.96 14.93
N SER A 117 12.34 -20.84 15.14
CA SER A 117 11.20 -20.70 16.03
C SER A 117 10.12 -19.87 15.35
N GLU A 118 8.94 -20.45 15.22
CA GLU A 118 7.80 -19.79 14.58
C GLU A 118 7.32 -18.57 15.37
N LYS A 119 7.28 -18.68 16.71
CA LYS A 119 6.88 -17.58 17.60
C LYS A 119 7.84 -16.39 17.51
N ALA A 120 9.15 -16.67 17.52
CA ALA A 120 10.18 -15.64 17.35
C ALA A 120 10.06 -14.94 15.98
N THR A 121 9.97 -15.74 14.92
CA THR A 121 9.81 -15.24 13.54
C THR A 121 8.57 -14.35 13.40
N LEU A 122 7.43 -14.77 13.95
CA LEU A 122 6.20 -13.97 13.94
C LEU A 122 6.37 -12.66 14.73
N THR A 123 7.03 -12.71 15.88
CA THR A 123 7.25 -11.52 16.71
C THR A 123 8.11 -10.50 15.97
N ILE A 124 9.25 -10.92 15.41
CA ILE A 124 10.16 -10.05 14.67
C ILE A 124 9.49 -9.47 13.43
N THR A 125 8.79 -10.28 12.64
CA THR A 125 8.08 -9.80 11.43
C THR A 125 6.95 -8.83 11.77
N THR A 126 6.26 -9.03 12.90
CA THR A 126 5.26 -8.06 13.40
C THR A 126 5.91 -6.72 13.70
N LEU A 127 6.98 -6.72 14.50
CA LEU A 127 7.66 -5.50 14.90
C LEU A 127 8.27 -4.77 13.70
N PHE A 128 8.82 -5.51 12.74
CA PHE A 128 9.31 -4.95 11.49
C PHE A 128 8.22 -4.21 10.72
N LEU A 129 7.05 -4.84 10.52
CA LEU A 129 5.90 -4.21 9.86
C LEU A 129 5.43 -2.97 10.62
N GLU A 130 5.36 -3.05 11.95
CA GLU A 130 4.96 -1.94 12.79
C GLU A 130 5.91 -0.73 12.62
N ILE A 131 7.23 -0.97 12.64
CA ILE A 131 8.23 0.08 12.38
C ILE A 131 8.05 0.67 10.98
N PHE A 132 7.91 -0.17 9.95
CA PHE A 132 7.74 0.29 8.57
C PHE A 132 6.48 1.14 8.39
N ILE A 133 5.33 0.67 8.89
CA ILE A 133 4.05 1.40 8.81
C ILE A 133 4.15 2.74 9.55
N ASN A 134 4.80 2.77 10.70
CA ASN A 134 4.98 4.01 11.46
C ASN A 134 5.84 5.02 10.71
N GLU A 135 6.94 4.59 10.08
CA GLU A 135 7.78 5.47 9.26
C GLU A 135 7.05 5.96 8.01
N PHE A 136 6.34 5.07 7.30
CA PHE A 136 5.48 5.44 6.18
C PHE A 136 4.44 6.49 6.59
N TYR A 137 3.75 6.25 7.71
CA TYR A 137 2.70 7.15 8.18
C TYR A 137 3.26 8.54 8.47
N LYS A 138 4.39 8.57 9.18
CA LYS A 138 5.06 9.81 9.60
C LYS A 138 5.61 10.62 8.42
N ILE A 139 6.27 9.97 7.47
CA ILE A 139 7.04 10.66 6.43
C ILE A 139 6.18 10.96 5.20
N ILE A 140 5.33 10.02 4.78
CA ILE A 140 4.58 10.11 3.53
C ILE A 140 3.11 10.40 3.82
N TRP A 141 2.42 9.49 4.49
CA TRP A 141 0.97 9.50 4.61
C TRP A 141 0.42 10.78 5.24
N GLN A 142 1.02 11.23 6.35
CA GLN A 142 0.56 12.44 7.04
C GLN A 142 0.67 13.68 6.13
N SER A 143 1.78 13.81 5.40
CA SER A 143 1.98 14.93 4.48
C SER A 143 1.00 14.90 3.32
N HIS A 144 0.74 13.71 2.78
CA HIS A 144 -0.23 13.48 1.72
C HIS A 144 -1.66 13.81 2.16
N CYS A 145 -2.09 13.30 3.33
CA CYS A 145 -3.40 13.57 3.91
C CYS A 145 -3.64 15.07 4.13
N ASN A 146 -2.60 15.82 4.53
CA ASN A 146 -2.69 17.27 4.70
C ASN A 146 -2.96 17.97 3.36
N LEU A 147 -2.28 17.58 2.29
CA LEU A 147 -2.49 18.13 0.94
C LEU A 147 -3.89 17.82 0.41
N ILE A 148 -4.38 16.60 0.62
CA ILE A 148 -5.76 16.22 0.27
C ILE A 148 -6.76 17.06 1.04
N THR A 149 -6.56 17.23 2.35
CA THR A 149 -7.44 18.04 3.20
C THR A 149 -7.47 19.50 2.74
N GLU A 150 -6.33 20.07 2.37
CA GLU A 150 -6.25 21.43 1.85
C GLU A 150 -7.00 21.54 0.52
N TRP A 151 -6.78 20.59 -0.39
CA TRP A 151 -7.50 20.53 -1.66
C TRP A 151 -9.01 20.40 -1.45
N GLU A 152 -9.48 19.53 -0.56
CA GLU A 152 -10.90 19.39 -0.21
C GLU A 152 -11.51 20.72 0.26
N ARG A 153 -10.78 21.49 1.07
CA ARG A 153 -11.21 22.83 1.50
C ARG A 153 -11.36 23.79 0.32
N THR A 154 -10.42 23.78 -0.64
CA THR A 154 -10.53 24.63 -1.85
C THR A 154 -11.74 24.25 -2.72
N LYS A 155 -12.16 22.99 -2.67
CA LYS A 155 -13.37 22.50 -3.36
C LYS A 155 -14.65 22.63 -2.54
N GLY A 156 -14.57 23.14 -1.32
CA GLY A 156 -15.72 23.27 -0.43
C GLY A 156 -16.27 21.93 0.07
N ILE A 157 -15.51 20.84 -0.04
CA ILE A 157 -15.90 19.50 0.41
C ILE A 157 -15.83 19.48 1.95
N LYS A 158 -16.94 19.18 2.61
CA LYS A 158 -17.03 19.09 4.07
C LYS A 158 -17.04 17.63 4.51
N LYS A 159 -16.66 17.37 5.77
CA LYS A 159 -16.75 16.03 6.39
C LYS A 159 -18.14 15.40 6.30
N GLN A 160 -19.20 16.22 6.25
CA GLN A 160 -20.56 15.74 6.05
C GLN A 160 -20.76 15.17 4.65
N ASP A 161 -20.14 15.76 3.63
CA ASP A 161 -20.24 15.28 2.24
C ASP A 161 -19.56 13.93 2.07
N LEU A 162 -18.45 13.69 2.78
CA LEU A 162 -17.78 12.38 2.84
C LEU A 162 -18.66 11.28 3.46
N ARG A 163 -19.60 11.66 4.35
CA ARG A 163 -20.46 10.74 5.10
C ARG A 163 -21.87 10.63 4.51
N LYS A 164 -22.26 11.53 3.61
CA LYS A 164 -23.60 11.56 3.02
C LYS A 164 -23.82 10.31 2.17
N LYS A 165 -24.74 9.46 2.60
CA LYS A 165 -25.49 8.61 1.66
C LYS A 165 -26.42 9.55 0.90
N ILE A 166 -26.12 9.81 -0.36
CA ILE A 166 -26.95 10.69 -1.19
C ILE A 166 -28.34 10.03 -1.32
N PRO A 167 -29.41 10.67 -0.83
CA PRO A 167 -30.77 10.19 -1.03
C PRO A 167 -31.05 10.08 -2.54
N ALA A 168 -31.71 9.02 -3.00
CA ALA A 168 -31.95 8.75 -4.45
C ALA A 168 -32.43 9.97 -5.26
N HIS A 169 -33.22 10.87 -4.65
CA HIS A 169 -33.75 12.07 -5.31
C HIS A 169 -32.76 13.25 -5.41
N GLN A 170 -31.65 13.23 -4.67
CA GLN A 170 -30.56 14.20 -4.75
C GLN A 170 -29.41 13.71 -5.64
N HIS A 171 -29.62 12.60 -6.36
CA HIS A 171 -28.65 12.12 -7.34
C HIS A 171 -28.64 13.13 -8.47
N ILE A 172 -27.45 13.46 -8.95
CA ILE A 172 -27.31 14.32 -10.11
C ILE A 172 -27.90 13.55 -11.29
N THR A 173 -28.94 14.11 -11.90
CA THR A 173 -29.38 13.68 -13.22
C THR A 173 -28.26 14.08 -14.18
N TYR A 174 -27.37 13.15 -14.48
CA TYR A 174 -26.39 13.36 -15.53
C TYR A 174 -27.17 13.44 -16.84
N GLU A 175 -27.18 14.60 -17.48
CA GLU A 175 -27.47 14.63 -18.92
C GLU A 175 -26.45 13.70 -19.58
N ARG A 176 -26.96 12.75 -20.36
CA ARG A 176 -26.13 11.78 -21.07
C ARG A 176 -25.09 12.57 -21.87
N THR A 177 -23.82 12.49 -21.49
CA THR A 177 -22.73 13.08 -22.25
C THR A 177 -22.88 12.61 -23.69
N LEU A 178 -22.83 13.53 -24.66
CA LEU A 178 -22.86 13.19 -26.08
C LEU A 178 -21.76 12.15 -26.35
N THR A 179 -22.17 10.90 -26.56
CA THR A 179 -21.25 9.82 -26.88
C THR A 179 -21.20 9.65 -28.38
N GLN A 180 -20.00 9.50 -28.93
CA GLN A 180 -19.84 9.12 -30.33
C GLN A 180 -19.87 7.60 -30.44
N GLN A 181 -20.62 7.08 -31.42
CA GLN A 181 -20.53 5.69 -31.81
C GLN A 181 -19.64 5.56 -33.04
N ILE A 182 -18.56 4.80 -32.91
CA ILE A 182 -17.61 4.51 -33.99
C ILE A 182 -17.45 2.99 -34.01
N GLU A 183 -17.76 2.38 -35.15
CA GLU A 183 -17.58 0.93 -35.37
C GLU A 183 -18.21 0.01 -34.29
N GLY A 184 -19.35 0.42 -33.72
CA GLY A 184 -20.06 -0.36 -32.70
C GLY A 184 -19.53 -0.21 -31.26
N ASP A 185 -18.52 0.63 -31.07
CA ASP A 185 -18.00 1.06 -29.78
C ASP A 185 -18.47 2.48 -29.42
N THR A 186 -18.58 2.75 -28.12
CA THR A 186 -19.06 4.03 -27.59
C THR A 186 -17.89 4.80 -27.00
N TYR A 187 -17.72 6.07 -27.37
CA TYR A 187 -16.63 6.93 -26.92
C TYR A 187 -17.18 8.16 -26.19
N ASP A 188 -16.43 8.67 -25.21
CA ASP A 188 -16.68 9.98 -24.64
C ASP A 188 -16.16 11.10 -25.55
N LEU A 189 -16.50 12.36 -25.25
CA LEU A 189 -16.05 13.54 -26.01
C LEU A 189 -14.52 13.76 -25.99
N LYS A 190 -13.79 13.03 -25.15
CA LYS A 190 -12.32 13.04 -25.08
C LYS A 190 -11.71 11.88 -25.88
N GLY A 191 -12.52 11.12 -26.63
CA GLY A 191 -12.07 9.98 -27.43
C GLY A 191 -11.74 8.74 -26.60
N ARG A 192 -12.12 8.68 -25.32
CA ARG A 192 -11.91 7.49 -24.47
C ARG A 192 -13.04 6.50 -24.69
N LYS A 193 -12.71 5.23 -24.96
CA LYS A 193 -13.70 4.16 -25.11
C LYS A 193 -14.44 3.93 -23.79
N ILE A 194 -15.76 4.04 -23.82
CA ILE A 194 -16.65 3.68 -22.73
C ILE A 194 -16.89 2.18 -22.79
N LEU A 195 -16.28 1.47 -21.84
CA LEU A 195 -16.38 0.03 -21.74
C LEU A 195 -17.81 -0.40 -21.40
N LYS A 196 -18.31 -1.42 -22.11
CA LYS A 196 -19.56 -2.12 -21.79
C LYS A 196 -19.43 -2.79 -20.42
N HIS A 197 -20.56 -3.04 -19.78
CA HIS A 197 -20.59 -3.68 -18.45
C HIS A 197 -19.83 -5.01 -18.44
N SER A 198 -19.97 -5.85 -19.47
CA SER A 198 -19.23 -7.11 -19.61
C SER A 198 -17.71 -6.90 -19.72
N GLU A 199 -17.26 -5.89 -20.47
CA GLU A 199 -15.84 -5.54 -20.60
C GLU A 199 -15.28 -5.03 -19.28
N GLN A 200 -16.02 -4.17 -18.57
CA GLN A 200 -15.66 -3.71 -17.22
C GLN A 200 -15.51 -4.88 -16.25
N TRP A 201 -16.47 -5.81 -16.25
CA TRP A 201 -16.40 -7.02 -15.43
C TRP A 201 -15.23 -7.93 -15.80
N SER A 202 -14.99 -8.13 -17.09
CA SER A 202 -13.87 -8.94 -17.56
C SER A 202 -12.53 -8.35 -17.13
N ILE A 203 -12.35 -7.02 -17.26
CA ILE A 203 -11.15 -6.32 -16.81
C ILE A 203 -11.00 -6.37 -15.29
N ALA A 204 -12.08 -6.12 -14.54
CA ALA A 204 -12.05 -6.19 -13.08
C ALA A 204 -11.70 -7.60 -12.58
N LEU A 205 -12.30 -8.64 -13.18
CA LEU A 205 -11.97 -10.04 -12.89
C LEU A 205 -10.55 -10.39 -13.31
N GLY A 206 -10.07 -9.87 -14.44
CA GLY A 206 -8.70 -10.04 -14.90
C GLY A 206 -7.70 -9.45 -13.92
N LYS A 207 -7.89 -8.20 -13.51
CA LYS A 207 -7.07 -7.53 -12.48
C LYS A 207 -7.14 -8.26 -11.14
N THR A 208 -8.34 -8.69 -10.74
CA THR A 208 -8.52 -9.46 -9.49
C THR A 208 -7.80 -10.79 -9.55
N ARG A 209 -7.88 -11.52 -10.67
CA ARG A 209 -7.14 -12.76 -10.89
C ARG A 209 -5.64 -12.52 -10.88
N GLN A 210 -5.14 -11.52 -11.60
CA GLN A 210 -3.72 -11.15 -11.58
C GLN A 210 -3.25 -10.85 -10.16
N TYR A 211 -4.05 -10.10 -9.39
CA TYR A 211 -3.73 -9.78 -8.01
C TYR A 211 -3.75 -11.02 -7.09
N ILE A 212 -4.75 -11.89 -7.24
CA ILE A 212 -4.83 -13.15 -6.50
C ILE A 212 -3.66 -14.06 -6.89
N ASP A 213 -3.36 -14.19 -8.17
CA ASP A 213 -2.26 -14.99 -8.69
C ASP A 213 -0.92 -14.45 -8.19
N GLN A 214 -0.76 -13.13 -8.10
CA GLN A 214 0.38 -12.49 -7.49
C GLN A 214 0.48 -12.84 -6.00
N LEU A 215 -0.62 -12.71 -5.25
CA LEU A 215 -0.68 -13.12 -3.83
C LEU A 215 -0.35 -14.60 -3.63
N ILE A 216 -0.77 -15.47 -4.55
CA ILE A 216 -0.50 -16.92 -4.53
C ILE A 216 0.97 -17.19 -4.87
N ARG A 217 1.50 -16.57 -5.93
CA ARG A 217 2.87 -16.76 -6.44
C ARG A 217 3.91 -16.25 -5.45
N GLU A 218 3.77 -15.00 -5.02
CA GLU A 218 4.68 -14.37 -4.04
C GLU A 218 4.51 -15.06 -2.67
N GLY A 219 3.27 -15.45 -2.35
CA GLY A 219 2.91 -16.03 -1.07
C GLY A 219 3.04 -15.01 0.05
N ASN A 220 2.03 -14.92 0.91
CA ASN A 220 2.01 -13.89 1.95
C ASN A 220 1.57 -14.46 3.28
N ARG A 221 2.27 -14.08 4.36
CA ARG A 221 1.87 -14.43 5.72
C ARG A 221 1.21 -13.22 6.34
N ARG A 222 -0.11 -13.29 6.56
CA ARG A 222 -0.81 -12.26 7.35
C ARG A 222 -0.37 -12.39 8.80
N VAL A 223 0.14 -11.31 9.36
CA VAL A 223 0.55 -11.27 10.77
C VAL A 223 -0.56 -10.56 11.54
N VAL A 224 -1.28 -11.30 12.38
CA VAL A 224 -2.40 -10.77 13.18
C VAL A 224 -2.03 -10.88 14.65
N LYS A 225 -2.01 -9.74 15.35
CA LYS A 225 -1.83 -9.69 16.81
C LYS A 225 -3.20 -9.93 17.46
N ALA A 226 -3.38 -11.07 18.12
CA ALA A 226 -4.59 -11.32 18.90
C ALA A 226 -4.49 -10.56 20.23
N HIS A 227 -5.41 -9.62 20.47
CA HIS A 227 -5.56 -8.98 21.77
C HIS A 227 -6.55 -9.78 22.63
N THR A 228 -6.05 -10.66 23.49
CA THR A 228 -6.86 -11.17 24.59
C THR A 228 -6.94 -10.08 25.65
N LYS A 229 -8.10 -9.43 25.78
CA LYS A 229 -8.43 -8.71 27.01
C LYS A 229 -8.48 -9.76 28.13
N ALA A 230 -7.54 -9.69 29.07
CA ALA A 230 -7.73 -10.37 30.34
C ALA A 230 -9.01 -9.82 30.98
N ILE A 231 -9.95 -10.73 31.28
CA ILE A 231 -11.12 -10.48 32.12
C ILE A 231 -10.66 -10.65 33.57
#